data_AF-A0AA44CBT5-F1
#
_entry.id   AF-A0AA44CBT5-F1
#
_cell.length_a   1.000
_cell.length_b   1.000
_cell.length_c   1.000
_cell.angle_alpha   90.00
_cell.angle_beta   90.00
_cell.angle_gamma   90.00
#
_symmetry.space_group_name_H-M   'P 1'
#
loop_
_entity.id
_entity.type
_entity.pdbx_description
1 polymer ?
#
loop_
_entity_poly.entity_id
_entity_poly.type
_entity_poly.pdbx_seq_one_letter_code
_entity_poly.pdbx_strand_id
1 'polypeptide(L)'
;MTDVVRYKDLSDVENVMPRTARIDEDLVDAVEGMAAREKKTFDEIVSDLVRGSLERSPTGVERNGFPVLPYTPGTPVTTLEMVNALRDEEA
;
A
#
# COMPACT_ATOMS: atom_id res chain seq x y z
N MET A 1 17.06 -20.30 -20.03
CA MET A 1 16.37 -19.63 -21.15
C MET A 1 15.67 -18.45 -20.53
N THR A 2 16.26 -17.26 -20.68
CA THR A 2 15.94 -16.06 -19.90
C THR A 2 14.54 -15.55 -20.26
N ASP A 3 13.66 -15.48 -19.26
CA ASP A 3 12.35 -14.85 -19.39
C ASP A 3 12.54 -13.35 -19.62
N VAL A 4 12.12 -12.90 -20.80
CA VAL A 4 12.06 -11.48 -21.16
C VAL A 4 10.81 -10.91 -20.51
N VAL A 5 11.00 -10.19 -19.40
CA VAL A 5 9.97 -9.38 -18.75
C VAL A 5 9.42 -8.39 -19.78
N ARG A 6 8.19 -8.62 -20.22
CA ARG A 6 7.45 -7.67 -21.05
C ARG A 6 6.96 -6.54 -20.16
N TYR A 7 7.75 -5.49 -20.03
CA TYR A 7 7.30 -4.23 -19.48
C TYR A 7 6.15 -3.71 -20.35
N LYS A 8 4.97 -3.58 -19.73
CA LYS A 8 3.84 -2.86 -20.32
C LYS A 8 4.26 -1.41 -20.47
N ASP A 9 4.04 -0.89 -21.67
CA ASP A 9 4.26 0.51 -22.07
C ASP A 9 5.72 0.96 -22.23
N LEU A 10 6.04 1.42 -23.44
CA LEU A 10 7.38 1.86 -23.83
C LEU A 10 7.71 3.30 -23.36
N SER A 11 6.74 4.04 -22.82
CA SER A 11 6.94 5.39 -22.29
C SER A 11 7.26 5.44 -20.79
N ASP A 12 7.01 4.36 -20.04
CA ASP A 12 7.40 4.23 -18.63
C ASP A 12 8.86 3.79 -18.43
N VAL A 13 9.49 3.24 -19.47
CA VAL A 13 10.83 2.61 -19.40
C VAL A 13 11.96 3.64 -19.31
N GLU A 14 11.74 4.90 -19.69
CA GLU A 14 12.77 5.94 -19.71
C GLU A 14 13.20 6.45 -18.32
N ASN A 15 12.55 6.02 -17.22
CA ASN A 15 12.88 6.49 -15.86
C ASN A 15 13.12 5.39 -14.82
N VAL A 16 13.30 4.12 -15.21
CA VAL A 16 13.67 3.06 -14.25
C VAL A 16 15.20 3.04 -14.09
N MET A 17 15.69 3.69 -13.04
CA MET A 17 17.14 3.73 -12.74
C MET A 17 17.51 2.61 -11.77
N PRO A 18 18.48 1.74 -12.11
CA PRO A 18 18.95 0.71 -11.18
C PRO A 18 19.58 1.36 -9.95
N ARG A 19 19.24 0.86 -8.78
CA ARG A 19 19.77 1.31 -7.49
C ARG A 19 20.20 0.11 -6.66
N THR A 20 21.32 0.26 -5.94
CA THR A 20 21.79 -0.74 -4.99
C THR A 20 21.42 -0.32 -3.57
N ALA A 21 20.82 -1.24 -2.82
CA ALA A 21 20.54 -1.12 -1.40
C ALA A 21 21.02 -2.39 -0.69
N ARG A 22 21.36 -2.28 0.60
CA ARG A 22 21.61 -3.45 1.45
C ARG A 22 20.28 -3.91 2.05
N ILE A 23 20.01 -5.20 2.01
CA ILE A 23 18.81 -5.84 2.53
C ILE A 23 19.27 -7.04 3.37
N ASP A 24 18.62 -7.27 4.50
CA ASP A 24 18.91 -8.41 5.37
C ASP A 24 18.54 -9.75 4.68
N GLU A 25 19.28 -10.81 4.99
CA GLU A 25 19.16 -12.11 4.31
C GLU A 25 17.76 -12.75 4.46
N ASP A 26 17.15 -12.62 5.64
CA ASP A 26 15.80 -13.12 5.92
C ASP A 26 14.72 -12.45 5.06
N LEU A 27 14.93 -11.17 4.72
CA LEU A 27 14.05 -10.43 3.82
C LEU A 27 14.24 -10.86 2.37
N VAL A 28 15.46 -11.24 1.97
CA VAL A 28 15.71 -11.79 0.62
C VAL A 28 14.92 -13.08 0.45
N ASP A 29 15.04 -14.01 1.40
CA ASP A 29 14.30 -15.29 1.38
C ASP A 29 12.78 -15.07 1.35
N ALA A 30 12.29 -14.11 2.14
CA ALA A 30 10.87 -13.79 2.18
C ALA A 30 10.36 -13.27 0.82
N VAL A 31 11.12 -12.36 0.18
CA VAL A 31 10.76 -11.80 -1.13
C VAL A 31 10.86 -12.86 -2.23
N GLU A 32 11.86 -13.74 -2.22
CA GLU A 32 11.92 -14.87 -3.17
C GLU A 32 10.73 -15.81 -3.01
N GLY A 33 10.32 -16.07 -1.76
CA GLY A 33 9.09 -16.79 -1.46
C GLY A 33 7.86 -16.11 -2.06
N MET A 34 7.72 -14.79 -1.93
CA MET A 34 6.61 -14.03 -2.52
C MET A 34 6.63 -14.07 -4.05
N ALA A 35 7.80 -13.83 -4.66
CA ALA A 35 8.01 -13.87 -6.10
C ALA A 35 7.56 -15.21 -6.71
N ALA A 36 7.96 -16.33 -6.10
CA ALA A 36 7.56 -17.68 -6.54
C ALA A 36 6.04 -17.90 -6.45
N ARG A 37 5.39 -17.38 -5.41
CA ARG A 37 3.95 -17.54 -5.16
C ARG A 37 3.10 -16.68 -6.10
N GLU A 38 3.55 -15.46 -6.34
CA GLU A 38 2.82 -14.45 -7.11
C GLU A 38 3.21 -14.44 -8.60
N LYS A 39 4.21 -15.24 -9.00
CA LYS A 39 4.75 -15.30 -10.37
C LYS A 39 5.24 -13.92 -10.85
N LYS A 40 5.89 -13.19 -9.95
CA LYS A 40 6.52 -11.88 -10.20
C LYS A 40 8.03 -12.00 -10.02
N THR A 41 8.79 -11.04 -10.52
CA THR A 41 10.23 -10.97 -10.27
C THR A 41 10.53 -10.35 -8.89
N PHE A 42 11.75 -10.56 -8.40
CA PHE A 42 12.20 -10.01 -7.11
C PHE A 42 12.09 -8.48 -7.07
N ASP A 43 12.52 -7.82 -8.14
CA ASP A 43 12.48 -6.37 -8.34
C ASP A 43 11.05 -5.81 -8.43
N GLU A 44 10.11 -6.54 -9.04
CA GLU A 44 8.69 -6.17 -9.03
C GLU A 44 8.11 -6.22 -7.61
N ILE A 45 8.37 -7.30 -6.86
CA ILE A 45 7.91 -7.43 -5.46
C ILE A 45 8.50 -6.32 -4.59
N VAL A 46 9.82 -6.08 -4.66
CA VAL A 46 10.46 -4.99 -3.88
C VAL A 46 9.88 -3.63 -4.25
N SER A 47 9.67 -3.36 -5.53
CA SER A 47 9.09 -2.10 -5.99
C SER A 47 7.66 -1.90 -5.47
N ASP A 48 6.83 -2.95 -5.51
CA ASP A 48 5.47 -2.92 -4.99
C ASP A 48 5.44 -2.71 -3.47
N LEU A 49 6.32 -3.38 -2.72
CA LEU A 49 6.44 -3.22 -1.27
C LEU A 49 6.87 -1.80 -0.88
N VAL A 50 7.88 -1.25 -1.55
CA VAL A 50 8.35 0.12 -1.31
C VAL A 50 7.26 1.12 -1.64
N ARG A 51 6.59 0.98 -2.80
CA ARG A 51 5.48 1.85 -3.19
C ARG A 51 4.35 1.81 -2.16
N GLY A 52 3.92 0.61 -1.76
CA GLY A 52 2.87 0.44 -0.75
C GLY A 52 3.26 0.99 0.62
N SER A 53 4.54 0.93 0.99
CA SER A 53 5.05 1.55 2.23
C SER A 53 5.05 3.07 2.18
N LEU A 54 5.31 3.68 1.01
CA LEU A 54 5.32 5.14 0.84
C LEU A 54 3.90 5.70 0.68
N GLU A 55 3.00 4.96 0.02
CA GLU A 55 1.59 5.32 -0.14
C GLU A 55 0.80 5.17 1.15
N ARG A 56 1.24 4.29 2.06
CA ARG A 56 0.77 4.23 3.45
C ARG A 56 1.28 5.46 4.22
N SER A 57 0.75 6.62 3.86
CA SER A 57 0.76 7.83 4.69
C SER A 57 0.25 7.47 6.08
N PRO A 58 0.76 8.13 7.15
CA PRO A 58 0.52 7.71 8.52
C PRO A 58 -0.97 7.49 8.74
N THR A 59 -1.33 6.27 9.15
CA THR A 59 -2.57 6.03 9.88
C THR A 59 -2.69 7.18 10.87
N GLY A 60 -3.80 7.94 10.78
CA GLY A 60 -3.99 9.15 11.58
C GLY A 60 -3.58 8.93 13.04
N VAL A 61 -3.06 10.00 13.67
CA VAL A 61 -2.53 10.04 15.05
C VAL A 61 -3.12 8.93 15.90
N GLU A 62 -2.31 7.99 16.38
CA GLU A 62 -2.85 6.97 17.28
C GLU A 62 -3.05 7.57 18.67
N ARG A 63 -4.23 7.35 19.27
CA ARG A 63 -4.52 7.72 20.67
C ARG A 63 -4.95 6.47 21.42
N ASN A 64 -4.13 6.04 22.38
CA ASN A 64 -4.31 4.80 23.15
C ASN A 64 -4.34 3.53 22.28
N GLY A 65 -3.52 3.46 21.22
CA GLY A 65 -3.47 2.29 20.32
C GLY A 65 -4.64 2.17 19.34
N PHE A 66 -5.45 3.23 19.21
CA PHE A 66 -6.50 3.32 18.20
C PHE A 66 -6.19 4.46 17.21
N PRO A 67 -6.40 4.25 15.90
CA PRO A 67 -6.24 5.31 14.92
C PRO A 67 -7.26 6.42 15.17
N VAL A 68 -6.80 7.65 15.33
CA VAL A 68 -7.69 8.81 15.40
C VAL A 68 -8.11 9.16 13.98
N LEU A 69 -9.42 9.08 13.74
CA LEU A 69 -10.01 9.55 12.49
C LEU A 69 -9.74 11.06 12.33
N PRO A 70 -9.31 11.51 11.14
CA PRO A 70 -8.99 12.91 10.92
C PRO A 70 -10.23 13.77 11.17
N TYR A 71 -10.08 14.79 12.02
CA TYR A 71 -11.12 15.78 12.28
C TYR A 71 -10.96 16.95 11.30
N THR A 72 -12.01 17.27 10.56
CA THR A 72 -12.08 18.47 9.72
C THR A 72 -12.78 19.59 10.51
N PRO A 73 -12.13 20.73 10.76
CA PRO A 73 -12.76 21.86 11.43
C PRO A 73 -14.00 22.35 10.67
N GLY A 74 -15.11 22.53 11.38
CA GLY A 74 -16.38 22.98 10.79
C GLY A 74 -17.30 21.87 10.27
N THR A 75 -16.92 20.60 10.40
CA THR A 75 -17.85 19.50 10.13
C THR A 75 -18.98 19.48 11.18
N PRO A 76 -20.26 19.37 10.78
CA PRO A 76 -21.37 19.29 11.71
C PRO A 76 -21.25 18.07 12.62
N VAL A 77 -21.68 18.22 13.88
CA VAL A 77 -21.67 17.13 14.86
C VAL A 77 -22.62 16.04 14.39
N THR A 78 -22.12 14.81 14.25
CA THR A 78 -22.96 13.64 13.99
C THR A 78 -23.88 13.40 15.19
N THR A 79 -25.19 13.48 14.96
CA THR A 79 -26.21 13.22 15.98
C THR A 79 -26.72 11.78 15.91
N LEU A 80 -27.29 11.29 17.01
CA LEU A 80 -27.90 9.95 17.04
C LEU A 80 -29.09 9.84 16.07
N GLU A 81 -29.82 10.94 15.85
CA GLU A 81 -30.91 11.01 14.87
C GLU A 81 -30.41 10.72 13.44
N MET A 82 -29.28 11.31 13.04
CA MET A 82 -28.66 11.06 11.73
C MET A 82 -28.24 9.60 11.57
N VAL A 83 -27.68 8.99 12.63
CA VAL A 83 -27.24 7.59 12.62
C VAL A 83 -28.43 6.64 12.49
N ASN A 84 -29.51 6.93 13.20
CA ASN A 84 -30.71 6.09 13.16
C ASN A 84 -31.40 6.18 11.79
N ALA A 85 -31.56 7.40 11.24
CA ALA A 85 -32.13 7.58 9.90
C ALA A 85 -31.43 6.71 8.85
N LEU A 86 -30.09 6.72 8.81
CA LEU A 86 -29.30 5.90 7.88
C LEU A 86 -29.48 4.39 8.09
N ARG A 87 -29.64 3.93 9.34
CA ARG A 87 -29.86 2.51 9.64
C ARG A 87 -31.25 2.03 9.23
N ASP A 88 -32.25 2.87 9.45
CA ASP A 88 -33.64 2.56 9.13
C ASP A 88 -33.91 2.65 7.61
N GLU A 89 -33.07 3.38 6.86
CA GLU A 89 -33.12 3.45 5.38
C GLU A 89 -32.55 2.21 4.67
N GLU A 90 -31.68 1.42 5.31
CA GLU A 90 -31.10 0.17 4.77
C GLU A 90 -31.88 -1.12 5.21
N ALA A 91 -33.06 -0.97 5.83
CA ALA A 91 -33.88 -2.07 6.37
C ALA A 91 -35.11 -2.45 5.52
#